data_AF-A0A292PTX0-F1
#
_entry.id   AF-A0A292PTX0-F1
#
_cell.length_a   1.000
_cell.length_b   1.000
_cell.length_c   1.000
_cell.angle_alpha   90.00
_cell.angle_beta   90.00
_cell.angle_gamma   90.00
#
_symmetry.space_group_name_H-M   'P 1'
#
loop_
_entity.id
_entity.type
_entity.pdbx_description
1 polymer ?
#
loop_
_entity_poly.entity_id
_entity_poly.type
_entity_poly.pdbx_seq_one_letter_code
_entity_poly.pdbx_strand_id
1 'polypeptide(L)'
;MLRVIPYPPPPRSMVNGDSRMSGHNLHQQPRMVPNTPASAPEPVVAPATVSRVYRAATNLFLTRRLPDALMALQPIIADSVSPRVGCSRTLRIKIWSLYFAILDATAKMGPEEGKRVWGAQEWRRIVSRVRSGAIWNEAIRTYGEEGRIDGDVVNTLVMLLLAHSQDQTVTQKKIEAYLSAAPSLFGSDDDPKAVSQRVKLMELYILHVLPRVGDWEYAREFTQMSPDLDEEQKEAFQATLDALQKDKEEAERYSQELEARKEAEWEKERQAEQERQKRELSPPTSARPTPRRQSVQGRTKRSKAGSVRGDSPTEEKMMKKQARTRSEDTRGAISARSGSKNKNTTSLFSTTTALLNRLQSQMYTAHGRFTLLRTVIMLAMVVWMTSKRRVREKVRRLLMLAWIKTTRTVGMGMKVTYI
;
A
#
# COMPACT_ATOMS: atom_id res chain seq x y z
N MET A 1 25.05 -46.64 33.34
CA MET A 1 23.63 -46.94 33.10
C MET A 1 23.33 -46.36 31.71
N LEU A 2 23.10 -47.15 30.65
CA LEU A 2 21.93 -48.02 30.39
C LEU A 2 20.61 -47.22 30.48
N ARG A 3 19.74 -47.18 29.45
CA ARG A 3 19.58 -48.12 28.31
C ARG A 3 19.54 -47.41 26.95
N VAL A 4 20.07 -48.08 25.91
CA VAL A 4 19.76 -47.81 24.50
C VAL A 4 18.65 -48.77 24.06
N ILE A 5 17.73 -48.33 23.19
CA ILE A 5 16.64 -49.15 22.66
C ILE A 5 17.01 -49.62 21.24
N PRO A 6 17.14 -50.93 20.97
CA PRO A 6 17.43 -51.44 19.62
C PRO A 6 16.16 -51.55 18.75
N TYR A 7 16.30 -51.22 17.46
CA TYR A 7 15.27 -51.50 16.45
C TYR A 7 15.24 -52.98 16.06
N PRO A 8 14.07 -53.55 15.70
CA PRO A 8 13.98 -54.92 15.17
C PRO A 8 14.43 -55.02 13.70
N PRO A 9 15.06 -56.14 13.28
CA PRO A 9 15.48 -56.36 11.90
C PRO A 9 14.33 -56.84 10.99
N PRO A 10 14.42 -56.67 9.65
CA PRO A 10 13.41 -57.13 8.70
C PRO A 10 13.44 -58.66 8.49
N PRO A 11 12.29 -59.28 8.14
CA PRO A 11 12.23 -60.72 7.86
C PRO A 11 12.96 -61.08 6.56
N ARG A 12 13.71 -62.20 6.59
CA ARG A 12 14.38 -62.76 5.42
C ARG A 12 13.40 -63.51 4.51
N SER A 13 13.68 -63.53 3.21
CA SER A 13 13.11 -64.48 2.28
C SER A 13 13.58 -65.90 2.59
N MET A 14 12.70 -66.89 2.39
CA MET A 14 13.09 -68.30 2.32
C MET A 14 12.76 -68.83 0.93
N VAL A 15 13.81 -69.13 0.17
CA VAL A 15 13.72 -69.99 -1.01
C VAL A 15 13.82 -71.43 -0.52
N ASN A 16 12.88 -72.28 -0.94
CA ASN A 16 13.01 -73.73 -0.91
C ASN A 16 12.58 -74.26 -2.28
N GLY A 17 13.36 -75.18 -2.84
CA GLY A 17 13.12 -75.78 -4.15
C GLY A 17 12.56 -77.20 -4.08
N ASP A 18 12.27 -77.72 -5.27
CA ASP A 18 12.16 -79.13 -5.65
C ASP A 18 11.28 -80.09 -4.84
N SER A 19 10.15 -80.50 -5.45
CA SER A 19 10.08 -81.88 -5.94
C SER A 19 8.92 -82.18 -6.91
N ARG A 20 9.34 -82.63 -8.12
CA ARG A 20 8.75 -83.68 -8.96
C ARG A 20 7.35 -83.54 -9.58
N MET A 21 7.27 -84.11 -10.79
CA MET A 21 6.12 -84.26 -11.66
C MET A 21 5.00 -85.15 -11.08
N SER A 22 3.76 -84.77 -11.35
CA SER A 22 2.82 -85.65 -12.06
C SER A 22 1.76 -84.81 -12.77
N GLY A 23 1.40 -85.18 -13.99
CA GLY A 23 0.41 -84.45 -14.78
C GLY A 23 -0.94 -85.14 -14.76
N HIS A 24 -2.02 -84.37 -14.64
CA HIS A 24 -3.34 -84.79 -15.12
C HIS A 24 -4.14 -83.56 -15.58
N ASN A 25 -4.75 -83.68 -16.75
CA ASN A 25 -5.62 -82.66 -17.33
C ASN A 25 -7.01 -82.74 -16.69
N LEU A 26 -7.59 -81.63 -16.24
CA LEU A 26 -9.03 -81.49 -16.09
C LEU A 26 -9.47 -80.02 -16.21
N HIS A 27 -10.56 -79.78 -16.94
CA HIS A 27 -11.15 -78.45 -17.09
C HIS A 27 -11.90 -78.03 -15.81
N GLN A 28 -11.61 -76.84 -15.28
CA GLN A 28 -12.61 -76.05 -14.55
C GLN A 28 -12.33 -74.53 -14.67
N GLN A 29 -13.39 -73.74 -14.53
CA GLN A 29 -13.44 -72.35 -14.98
C GLN A 29 -12.70 -71.37 -14.04
N PRO A 30 -12.06 -70.31 -14.56
CA PRO A 30 -11.52 -69.24 -13.72
C PRO A 30 -12.67 -68.46 -13.06
N ARG A 31 -12.63 -68.36 -11.72
CA ARG A 31 -13.52 -67.48 -10.96
C ARG A 31 -13.33 -66.03 -11.39
N MET A 32 -14.42 -65.39 -11.84
CA MET A 32 -14.45 -63.93 -12.03
C MET A 32 -14.25 -63.24 -10.68
N VAL A 33 -13.09 -62.61 -10.47
CA VAL A 33 -12.95 -61.57 -9.45
C VAL A 33 -13.77 -60.35 -9.87
N PRO A 34 -14.52 -59.70 -8.96
CA PRO A 34 -15.22 -58.46 -9.28
C PRO A 34 -14.19 -57.39 -9.70
N ASN A 35 -14.25 -56.97 -10.96
CA ASN A 35 -13.33 -55.97 -11.48
C ASN A 35 -13.74 -54.60 -10.93
N THR A 36 -13.16 -54.21 -9.80
CA THR A 36 -13.35 -52.87 -9.22
C THR A 36 -13.11 -51.83 -10.32
N PRO A 37 -14.08 -50.96 -10.65
CA PRO A 37 -13.88 -50.00 -11.72
C PRO A 37 -12.74 -49.07 -11.35
N ALA A 38 -11.60 -49.23 -12.04
CA ALA A 38 -10.48 -48.32 -11.90
C ALA A 38 -11.00 -46.90 -12.14
N SER A 39 -10.80 -46.01 -11.15
CA SER A 39 -11.23 -44.62 -11.28
C SER A 39 -10.69 -44.07 -12.59
N ALA A 40 -11.58 -43.63 -13.48
CA ALA A 40 -11.16 -42.98 -14.71
C ALA A 40 -10.19 -41.85 -14.33
N PRO A 41 -9.04 -41.71 -15.03
CA PRO A 41 -8.13 -40.62 -14.75
C PRO A 41 -8.89 -39.31 -15.00
N GLU A 42 -8.93 -38.44 -13.98
CA GLU A 42 -9.54 -37.11 -14.12
C GLU A 42 -8.94 -36.41 -15.36
N PRO A 43 -9.76 -35.71 -16.17
CA PRO A 43 -9.32 -35.12 -17.42
C PRO A 43 -8.24 -34.08 -17.16
N VAL A 44 -6.98 -34.46 -17.37
CA VAL A 44 -5.80 -33.63 -17.08
C VAL A 44 -5.90 -32.32 -17.85
N VAL A 45 -5.99 -31.20 -17.13
CA VAL A 45 -6.13 -29.88 -17.71
C VAL A 45 -4.88 -29.56 -18.54
N ALA A 46 -5.03 -29.53 -19.87
CA ALA A 46 -3.89 -29.27 -20.75
C ALA A 46 -3.27 -27.88 -20.50
N PRO A 47 -1.93 -27.70 -20.56
CA PRO A 47 -1.27 -26.39 -20.43
C PRO A 47 -1.80 -25.30 -21.36
N ALA A 48 -2.30 -25.68 -22.55
CA ALA A 48 -2.97 -24.77 -23.47
C ALA A 48 -4.26 -24.17 -22.88
N THR A 49 -5.02 -24.95 -22.12
CA THR A 49 -6.21 -24.48 -21.38
C THR A 49 -5.81 -23.55 -20.25
N VAL A 50 -4.79 -23.90 -19.45
CA VAL A 50 -4.25 -23.01 -18.40
C VAL A 50 -3.77 -21.67 -19.00
N SER A 51 -3.05 -21.69 -20.12
CA SER A 51 -2.62 -20.47 -20.82
C SER A 51 -3.80 -19.65 -21.35
N ARG A 52 -4.87 -20.30 -21.85
CA ARG A 52 -6.10 -19.64 -22.31
C ARG A 52 -6.85 -18.96 -21.17
N VAL A 53 -7.02 -19.65 -20.04
CA VAL A 53 -7.68 -19.13 -18.84
C VAL A 53 -6.88 -17.97 -18.22
N TYR A 54 -5.55 -18.09 -18.14
CA TYR A 54 -4.68 -16.98 -17.72
C TYR A 54 -4.87 -15.72 -18.58
N ARG A 55 -4.96 -15.86 -19.91
CA ARG A 55 -5.22 -14.72 -20.82
C ARG A 55 -6.61 -14.11 -20.58
N ALA A 56 -7.63 -14.93 -20.34
CA ALA A 56 -8.97 -14.45 -20.00
C ALA A 56 -9.00 -13.68 -18.66
N ALA A 57 -8.40 -14.24 -17.61
CA ALA A 57 -8.25 -13.58 -16.30
C ALA A 57 -7.45 -12.27 -16.41
N THR A 58 -6.40 -12.23 -17.24
CA THR A 58 -5.63 -11.01 -17.53
C THR A 58 -6.51 -9.92 -18.16
N ASN A 59 -7.37 -10.26 -19.14
CA ASN A 59 -8.29 -9.31 -19.75
C ASN A 59 -9.36 -8.80 -18.78
N LEU A 60 -9.86 -9.65 -17.89
CA LEU A 60 -10.79 -9.26 -16.81
C LEU A 60 -10.12 -8.31 -15.81
N PHE A 61 -8.86 -8.58 -15.43
CA PHE A 61 -8.07 -7.69 -14.58
C PHE A 61 -7.83 -6.32 -15.23
N LEU A 62 -7.41 -6.29 -16.50
CA LEU A 62 -7.18 -5.05 -17.26
C LEU A 62 -8.45 -4.22 -17.45
N THR A 63 -9.62 -4.87 -17.58
CA THR A 63 -10.94 -4.21 -17.61
C THR A 63 -11.50 -3.88 -16.21
N ARG A 64 -10.67 -4.00 -15.15
CA ARG A 64 -10.99 -3.75 -13.73
C ARG A 64 -12.11 -4.63 -13.15
N ARG A 65 -12.46 -5.73 -13.82
CA ARG A 65 -13.40 -6.75 -13.36
C ARG A 65 -12.72 -7.71 -12.38
N LEU A 66 -12.24 -7.19 -11.25
CA LEU A 66 -11.39 -7.95 -10.32
C LEU A 66 -12.04 -9.23 -9.74
N PRO A 67 -13.34 -9.26 -9.37
CA PRO A 67 -13.97 -10.50 -8.90
C PRO A 67 -13.99 -11.59 -9.97
N ASP A 68 -14.40 -11.25 -11.19
CA ASP A 68 -14.42 -12.17 -12.33
C ASP A 68 -13.00 -12.66 -12.67
N ALA A 69 -12.01 -11.75 -12.61
CA ALA A 69 -10.60 -12.09 -12.82
C ALA A 69 -10.08 -13.07 -11.78
N LEU A 70 -10.45 -12.90 -10.50
CA LEU A 70 -10.08 -13.83 -9.44
C LEU A 70 -10.78 -15.18 -9.62
N MET A 71 -12.09 -15.20 -9.86
CA MET A 71 -12.85 -16.43 -10.07
C MET A 71 -12.33 -17.24 -11.26
N ALA A 72 -11.96 -16.58 -12.36
CA ALA A 72 -11.36 -17.22 -13.53
C ALA A 72 -9.94 -17.75 -13.25
N LEU A 73 -9.16 -17.07 -12.40
CA LEU A 73 -7.80 -17.46 -12.06
C LEU A 73 -7.74 -18.59 -11.01
N GLN A 74 -8.67 -18.58 -10.05
CA GLN A 74 -8.74 -19.47 -8.88
C GLN A 74 -8.45 -20.95 -9.18
N PRO A 75 -9.10 -21.63 -10.16
CA PRO A 75 -8.83 -23.04 -10.41
C PRO A 75 -7.41 -23.30 -10.93
N ILE A 76 -6.90 -22.44 -11.81
CA ILE A 76 -5.61 -22.67 -12.47
C ILE A 76 -4.39 -22.32 -11.61
N ILE A 77 -4.58 -21.78 -10.41
CA ILE A 77 -3.48 -21.53 -9.45
C ILE A 77 -2.83 -22.86 -9.06
N ALA A 78 -3.62 -23.88 -8.69
CA ALA A 78 -3.12 -25.22 -8.37
C ALA A 78 -2.56 -25.94 -9.62
N ASP A 79 -3.29 -25.91 -10.74
CA ASP A 79 -2.83 -26.49 -12.02
C ASP A 79 -1.48 -25.94 -12.47
N SER A 80 -1.20 -24.66 -12.21
CA SER A 80 0.06 -24.02 -12.61
C SER A 80 1.30 -24.64 -11.93
N VAL A 81 1.12 -25.26 -10.76
CA VAL A 81 2.20 -25.89 -9.97
C VAL A 81 2.16 -27.42 -10.05
N SER A 82 0.97 -27.99 -10.30
CA SER A 82 0.74 -29.44 -10.42
C SER A 82 1.67 -30.13 -11.42
N PRO A 83 2.48 -31.12 -11.00
CA PRO A 83 3.29 -31.93 -11.90
C PRO A 83 2.48 -32.68 -12.97
N ARG A 84 1.20 -33.00 -12.69
CA ARG A 84 0.29 -33.67 -13.63
C ARG A 84 0.00 -32.83 -14.87
N VAL A 85 -0.02 -31.50 -14.72
CA VAL A 85 -0.33 -30.56 -15.79
C VAL A 85 0.92 -30.20 -16.61
N GLY A 86 2.09 -30.09 -15.96
CA GLY A 86 3.34 -29.75 -16.66
C GLY A 86 3.43 -28.28 -17.10
N CYS A 87 2.78 -27.36 -16.38
CA CYS A 87 2.87 -25.92 -16.67
C CYS A 87 4.31 -25.38 -16.53
N SER A 88 4.76 -24.61 -17.52
CA SER A 88 6.12 -24.04 -17.54
C SER A 88 6.33 -22.96 -16.47
N ARG A 89 7.57 -22.87 -15.96
CA ARG A 89 7.99 -21.92 -14.92
C ARG A 89 7.50 -20.48 -15.21
N THR A 90 7.71 -20.02 -16.44
CA THR A 90 7.29 -18.68 -16.92
C THR A 90 5.77 -18.46 -16.90
N LEU A 91 4.95 -19.50 -17.10
CA LEU A 91 3.48 -19.39 -17.02
C LEU A 91 3.03 -19.41 -15.55
N ARG A 92 3.62 -20.29 -14.72
CA ARG A 92 3.37 -20.36 -13.28
C ARG A 92 3.64 -19.03 -12.59
N ILE A 93 4.83 -18.44 -12.80
CA ILE A 93 5.21 -17.13 -12.26
C ILE A 93 4.17 -16.07 -12.64
N LYS A 94 3.75 -16.01 -13.91
CA LYS A 94 2.74 -15.05 -14.39
C LYS A 94 1.37 -15.23 -13.73
N ILE A 95 0.93 -16.47 -13.51
CA ILE A 95 -0.34 -16.79 -12.82
C ILE A 95 -0.30 -16.28 -11.38
N TRP A 96 0.77 -16.56 -10.64
CA TRP A 96 0.92 -16.10 -9.26
C TRP A 96 1.13 -14.58 -9.13
N SER A 97 1.91 -13.96 -10.03
CA SER A 97 2.03 -12.49 -10.06
C SER A 97 0.70 -11.80 -10.39
N LEU A 98 -0.15 -12.39 -11.26
CA LEU A 98 -1.49 -11.87 -11.52
C LEU A 98 -2.41 -12.04 -10.31
N TYR A 99 -2.35 -13.19 -9.63
CA TYR A 99 -3.10 -13.43 -8.39
C TYR A 99 -2.75 -12.38 -7.33
N PHE A 100 -1.47 -12.18 -7.05
CA PHE A 100 -1.01 -11.15 -6.10
C PHE A 100 -1.35 -9.72 -6.56
N ALA A 101 -1.36 -9.43 -7.87
CA ALA A 101 -1.79 -8.13 -8.39
C ALA A 101 -3.30 -7.87 -8.19
N ILE A 102 -4.15 -8.90 -8.28
CA ILE A 102 -5.58 -8.80 -7.95
C ILE A 102 -5.77 -8.54 -6.44
N LEU A 103 -5.03 -9.25 -5.59
CA LEU A 103 -5.05 -9.05 -4.13
C LEU A 103 -4.56 -7.65 -3.73
N ASP A 104 -3.46 -7.18 -4.31
CA ASP A 104 -2.91 -5.84 -4.11
C ASP A 104 -3.91 -4.74 -4.52
N ALA A 105 -4.50 -4.86 -5.72
CA ALA A 105 -5.51 -3.92 -6.19
C ALA A 105 -6.74 -3.90 -5.26
N THR A 106 -7.11 -5.03 -4.67
CA THR A 106 -8.23 -5.15 -3.72
C THR A 106 -7.92 -4.56 -2.35
N ALA A 107 -6.69 -4.76 -1.86
CA ALA A 107 -6.23 -4.19 -0.59
C ALA A 107 -5.97 -2.67 -0.66
N LYS A 108 -5.74 -2.13 -1.86
CA LYS A 108 -5.65 -0.68 -2.15
C LYS A 108 -7.02 0.01 -2.28
N MET A 109 -8.13 -0.72 -2.37
CA MET A 109 -9.47 -0.12 -2.44
C MET A 109 -9.88 0.48 -1.09
N GLY A 110 -10.48 1.68 -1.12
CA GLY A 110 -11.19 2.24 0.03
C GLY A 110 -12.41 1.38 0.40
N PRO A 111 -12.91 1.45 1.65
CA PRO A 111 -13.94 0.52 2.14
C PRO A 111 -15.21 0.53 1.31
N GLU A 112 -15.68 1.69 0.85
CA GLU A 112 -16.92 1.76 0.05
C GLU A 112 -16.73 1.26 -1.39
N GLU A 113 -15.56 1.45 -2.00
CA GLU A 113 -15.24 0.86 -3.31
C GLU A 113 -15.11 -0.66 -3.19
N GLY A 114 -14.38 -1.15 -2.18
CA GLY A 114 -14.17 -2.57 -1.92
C GLY A 114 -15.47 -3.32 -1.65
N LYS A 115 -16.31 -2.83 -0.74
CA LYS A 115 -17.66 -3.37 -0.48
C LYS A 115 -18.52 -3.42 -1.76
N ARG A 116 -18.45 -2.40 -2.61
CA ARG A 116 -19.24 -2.31 -3.86
C ARG A 116 -18.76 -3.29 -4.93
N VAL A 117 -17.46 -3.52 -5.04
CA VAL A 117 -16.88 -4.41 -6.06
C VAL A 117 -16.96 -5.89 -5.66
N TRP A 118 -16.71 -6.20 -4.38
CA TRP A 118 -16.56 -7.59 -3.89
C TRP A 118 -17.64 -8.08 -2.94
N GLY A 119 -18.55 -7.20 -2.49
CA GLY A 119 -19.40 -7.45 -1.34
C GLY A 119 -18.66 -7.26 -0.01
N ALA A 120 -19.40 -6.88 1.03
CA ALA A 120 -18.83 -6.49 2.33
C ALA A 120 -18.18 -7.65 3.12
N GLN A 121 -18.45 -8.91 2.77
CA GLN A 121 -17.83 -10.08 3.40
C GLN A 121 -16.51 -10.45 2.72
N GLU A 122 -16.52 -10.70 1.40
CA GLU A 122 -15.34 -11.17 0.69
C GLU A 122 -14.26 -10.07 0.59
N TRP A 123 -14.63 -8.79 0.46
CA TRP A 123 -13.65 -7.69 0.57
C TRP A 123 -12.87 -7.75 1.89
N ARG A 124 -13.58 -7.86 3.03
CA ARG A 124 -12.94 -7.96 4.35
C ARG A 124 -12.09 -9.22 4.49
N ARG A 125 -12.54 -10.35 3.93
CA ARG A 125 -11.80 -11.62 3.93
C ARG A 125 -10.49 -11.51 3.14
N ILE A 126 -10.53 -10.95 1.93
CA ILE A 126 -9.33 -10.73 1.10
C ILE A 126 -8.35 -9.79 1.81
N VAL A 127 -8.83 -8.62 2.27
CA VAL A 127 -8.00 -7.64 2.99
C VAL A 127 -7.39 -8.25 4.26
N SER A 128 -8.15 -9.02 5.03
CA SER A 128 -7.66 -9.72 6.23
C SER A 128 -6.56 -10.73 5.88
N ARG A 129 -6.75 -11.59 4.87
CA ARG A 129 -5.76 -12.59 4.42
C ARG A 129 -4.44 -11.97 3.96
N VAL A 130 -4.52 -10.83 3.25
CA VAL A 130 -3.33 -10.08 2.80
C VAL A 130 -2.61 -9.46 4.01
N ARG A 131 -3.34 -8.80 4.92
CA ARG A 131 -2.77 -8.12 6.09
C ARG A 131 -2.21 -9.06 7.16
N SER A 132 -2.67 -10.31 7.24
CA SER A 132 -2.14 -11.34 8.14
C SER A 132 -1.03 -12.19 7.52
N GLY A 133 -0.66 -11.93 6.26
CA GLY A 133 0.31 -12.74 5.52
C GLY A 133 -0.13 -14.18 5.26
N ALA A 134 -1.43 -14.50 5.41
CA ALA A 134 -1.98 -15.85 5.21
C ALA A 134 -1.83 -16.34 3.75
N ILE A 135 -1.72 -15.41 2.79
CA ILE A 135 -1.43 -15.69 1.38
C ILE A 135 -0.10 -16.47 1.20
N TRP A 136 0.87 -16.28 2.10
CA TRP A 136 2.11 -17.05 2.08
C TRP A 136 1.87 -18.52 2.42
N ASN A 137 1.05 -18.80 3.43
CA ASN A 137 0.69 -20.16 3.84
C ASN A 137 -0.10 -20.89 2.73
N GLU A 138 -0.85 -20.16 1.92
CA GLU A 138 -1.55 -20.66 0.72
C GLU A 138 -0.58 -20.94 -0.44
N ALA A 139 0.43 -20.10 -0.66
CA ALA A 139 1.51 -20.37 -1.62
C ALA A 139 2.25 -21.66 -1.27
N ILE A 140 2.68 -21.83 0.00
CA ILE A 140 3.32 -23.06 0.49
C ILE A 140 2.43 -24.28 0.23
N ARG A 141 1.16 -24.23 0.66
CA ARG A 141 0.20 -25.35 0.48
C ARG A 141 -0.01 -25.73 -0.99
N THR A 142 0.19 -24.81 -1.92
CA THR A 142 -0.01 -25.06 -3.36
C THR A 142 1.28 -25.52 -4.06
N TYR A 143 2.45 -25.08 -3.58
CA TYR A 143 3.75 -25.58 -4.05
C TYR A 143 4.18 -26.90 -3.37
N GLY A 144 3.58 -27.22 -2.21
CA GLY A 144 3.85 -28.39 -1.37
C GLY A 144 4.87 -28.12 -0.28
N GLU A 145 5.91 -27.34 -0.59
CA GLU A 145 7.04 -27.01 0.29
C GLU A 145 7.51 -25.56 0.05
N GLU A 146 8.16 -24.96 1.05
CA GLU A 146 8.62 -23.56 0.98
C GLU A 146 9.68 -23.34 -0.11
N GLY A 147 10.73 -24.17 -0.13
CA GLY A 147 11.86 -24.02 -1.05
C GLY A 147 11.55 -24.13 -2.54
N ARG A 148 10.37 -24.66 -2.89
CA ARG A 148 9.93 -24.85 -4.29
C ARG A 148 9.23 -23.63 -4.88
N ILE A 149 8.88 -22.63 -4.06
CA ILE A 149 8.25 -21.40 -4.55
C ILE A 149 9.27 -20.62 -5.39
N ASP A 150 8.87 -20.22 -6.60
CA ASP A 150 9.74 -19.47 -7.53
C ASP A 150 10.22 -18.15 -6.93
N GLY A 151 11.51 -17.82 -7.06
CA GLY A 151 12.07 -16.55 -6.56
C GLY A 151 11.36 -15.28 -7.08
N ASP A 152 10.88 -15.26 -8.33
CA ASP A 152 10.03 -14.16 -8.85
C ASP A 152 8.69 -14.05 -8.09
N VAL A 153 8.11 -15.19 -7.70
CA VAL A 153 6.84 -15.29 -6.96
C VAL A 153 7.05 -14.85 -5.51
N VAL A 154 8.12 -15.31 -4.85
CA VAL A 154 8.49 -14.85 -3.50
C VAL A 154 8.77 -13.36 -3.48
N ASN A 155 9.58 -12.82 -4.40
CA ASN A 155 9.82 -11.37 -4.50
C ASN A 155 8.52 -10.59 -4.70
N THR A 156 7.60 -11.09 -5.53
CA THR A 156 6.27 -10.45 -5.71
C THR A 156 5.43 -10.51 -4.41
N LEU A 157 5.49 -11.62 -3.68
CA LEU A 157 4.76 -11.83 -2.43
C LEU A 157 5.32 -10.97 -1.28
N VAL A 158 6.64 -10.87 -1.14
CA VAL A 158 7.29 -9.97 -0.17
C VAL A 158 6.89 -8.52 -0.44
N MET A 159 6.86 -8.08 -1.71
CA MET A 159 6.35 -6.74 -2.07
C MET A 159 4.87 -6.54 -1.71
N LEU A 160 4.01 -7.57 -1.84
CA LEU A 160 2.61 -7.53 -1.39
C LEU A 160 2.51 -7.38 0.14
N LEU A 161 3.30 -8.12 0.91
CA LEU A 161 3.29 -8.05 2.37
C LEU A 161 3.91 -6.75 2.91
N LEU A 162 4.96 -6.22 2.28
CA LEU A 162 5.51 -4.90 2.57
C LEU A 162 4.56 -3.74 2.22
N ALA A 163 3.61 -3.95 1.29
CA ALA A 163 2.62 -2.93 0.94
C ALA A 163 1.43 -2.88 1.92
N HIS A 164 1.07 -4.00 2.57
CA HIS A 164 -0.21 -4.14 3.27
C HIS A 164 -0.14 -4.68 4.70
N SER A 165 0.87 -5.50 5.05
CA SER A 165 1.03 -6.00 6.42
C SER A 165 1.54 -4.88 7.33
N GLN A 166 0.93 -4.72 8.50
CA GLN A 166 1.33 -3.72 9.49
C GLN A 166 2.54 -4.20 10.30
N ASP A 167 2.47 -5.45 10.77
CA ASP A 167 3.58 -6.19 11.35
C ASP A 167 4.41 -6.86 10.23
N GLN A 168 5.73 -6.89 10.40
CA GLN A 168 6.67 -7.52 9.47
C GLN A 168 7.50 -8.64 10.11
N THR A 169 7.36 -8.91 11.41
CA THR A 169 8.01 -10.06 12.08
C THR A 169 7.56 -11.40 11.49
N VAL A 170 6.29 -11.48 11.05
CA VAL A 170 5.73 -12.62 10.32
C VAL A 170 6.34 -12.72 8.92
N THR A 171 6.64 -11.60 8.26
CA THR A 171 7.31 -11.56 6.94
C THR A 171 8.77 -11.96 7.05
N GLN A 172 9.49 -11.48 8.07
CA GLN A 172 10.87 -11.83 8.42
C GLN A 172 11.01 -13.34 8.57
N LYS A 173 10.28 -13.96 9.50
CA LYS A 173 10.33 -15.41 9.76
C LYS A 173 10.01 -16.27 8.52
N LYS A 174 9.17 -15.76 7.63
CA LYS A 174 8.83 -16.41 6.36
C LYS A 174 9.93 -16.30 5.30
N ILE A 175 10.67 -15.19 5.28
CA ILE A 175 11.86 -15.03 4.44
C ILE A 175 13.00 -15.87 5.01
N GLU A 176 13.29 -15.81 6.31
CA GLU A 176 14.29 -16.65 7.00
C GLU A 176 14.06 -18.15 6.71
N ALA A 177 12.83 -18.63 6.92
CA ALA A 177 12.46 -20.02 6.64
C ALA A 177 12.64 -20.37 5.15
N TYR A 178 12.14 -19.53 4.23
CA TYR A 178 12.32 -19.74 2.78
C TYR A 178 13.79 -19.76 2.36
N LEU A 179 14.64 -18.87 2.89
CA LEU A 179 16.08 -18.86 2.61
C LEU A 179 16.75 -20.14 3.11
N SER A 180 16.38 -20.63 4.30
CA SER A 180 16.88 -21.92 4.79
C SER A 180 16.36 -23.13 3.99
N ALA A 181 15.16 -23.03 3.42
CA ALA A 181 14.49 -24.11 2.71
C ALA A 181 14.77 -24.15 1.20
N ALA A 182 15.37 -23.10 0.63
CA ALA A 182 15.56 -22.94 -0.82
C ALA A 182 17.06 -22.99 -1.24
N PRO A 183 17.82 -24.08 -0.98
CA PRO A 183 19.22 -24.19 -1.40
C PRO A 183 19.40 -24.05 -2.93
N SER A 184 18.35 -24.30 -3.72
CA SER A 184 18.31 -24.07 -5.17
C SER A 184 18.23 -22.61 -5.62
N LEU A 185 18.11 -21.62 -4.71
CA LEU A 185 18.44 -20.22 -5.03
C LEU A 185 19.95 -19.97 -4.98
N PHE A 186 20.67 -20.76 -4.19
CA PHE A 186 22.12 -20.71 -3.96
C PHE A 186 22.85 -21.80 -4.78
N GLY A 187 22.20 -22.35 -5.82
CA GLY A 187 22.71 -23.43 -6.65
C GLY A 187 22.96 -22.98 -8.08
N SER A 188 24.18 -23.22 -8.58
CA SER A 188 24.74 -22.72 -9.86
C SER A 188 24.62 -21.19 -10.03
N ASP A 189 25.72 -20.48 -9.76
CA ASP A 189 25.85 -19.05 -10.08
C ASP A 189 25.85 -18.76 -11.60
N ASP A 190 25.89 -19.82 -12.43
CA ASP A 190 25.76 -19.78 -13.89
C ASP A 190 24.40 -19.26 -14.42
N ASP A 191 23.33 -19.24 -13.60
CA ASP A 191 22.07 -18.53 -13.95
C ASP A 191 22.08 -17.10 -13.38
N PRO A 192 22.44 -16.07 -14.16
CA PRO A 192 22.42 -14.67 -13.70
C PRO A 192 21.00 -14.20 -13.32
N LYS A 193 19.94 -14.91 -13.76
CA LYS A 193 18.58 -14.62 -13.31
C LYS A 193 18.32 -15.16 -11.90
N ALA A 194 18.88 -16.32 -11.53
CA ALA A 194 18.79 -16.84 -10.16
C ALA A 194 19.54 -15.92 -9.19
N VAL A 195 20.76 -15.51 -9.53
CA VAL A 195 21.54 -14.52 -8.77
C VAL A 195 20.76 -13.20 -8.62
N SER A 196 20.20 -12.66 -9.71
CA SER A 196 19.39 -11.44 -9.66
C SER A 196 18.11 -11.59 -8.81
N GLN A 197 17.46 -12.75 -8.81
CA GLN A 197 16.33 -13.05 -7.91
C GLN A 197 16.74 -13.10 -6.44
N ARG A 198 17.93 -13.64 -6.14
CA ARG A 198 18.52 -13.77 -4.81
C ARG A 198 18.91 -12.42 -4.25
N VAL A 199 19.71 -11.63 -4.98
CA VAL A 199 20.08 -10.25 -4.61
C VAL A 199 18.84 -9.36 -4.41
N LYS A 200 17.80 -9.50 -5.25
CA LYS A 200 16.54 -8.76 -5.07
C LYS A 200 15.81 -9.13 -3.78
N LEU A 201 15.87 -10.40 -3.35
CA LEU A 201 15.29 -10.85 -2.09
C LEU A 201 16.11 -10.34 -0.89
N MET A 202 17.45 -10.35 -0.99
CA MET A 202 18.34 -9.73 -0.01
C MET A 202 18.03 -8.24 0.17
N GLU A 203 17.93 -7.48 -0.93
CA GLU A 203 17.58 -6.05 -0.91
C GLU A 203 16.24 -5.80 -0.21
N LEU A 204 15.19 -6.56 -0.56
CA LEU A 204 13.87 -6.44 0.07
C LEU A 204 13.90 -6.79 1.57
N TYR A 205 14.69 -7.78 1.96
CA TYR A 205 14.82 -8.23 3.34
C TYR A 205 15.58 -7.20 4.20
N ILE A 206 16.81 -6.92 3.79
CA ILE A 206 17.77 -6.04 4.50
C ILE A 206 17.25 -4.60 4.53
N LEU A 207 16.81 -4.04 3.40
CA LEU A 207 16.49 -2.60 3.32
C LEU A 207 15.03 -2.26 3.61
N HIS A 208 14.12 -3.23 3.68
CA HIS A 208 12.68 -2.96 3.87
C HIS A 208 11.96 -3.81 4.92
N VAL A 209 12.40 -5.04 5.23
CA VAL A 209 11.77 -5.87 6.27
C VAL A 209 12.40 -5.57 7.63
N LEU A 210 13.72 -5.76 7.79
CA LEU A 210 14.40 -5.58 9.08
C LEU A 210 14.28 -4.14 9.64
N PRO A 211 14.45 -3.05 8.85
CA PRO A 211 14.19 -1.67 9.27
C PRO A 211 12.78 -1.37 9.80
N ARG A 212 11.78 -2.17 9.39
CA ARG A 212 10.39 -2.05 9.86
C ARG A 212 10.11 -2.85 11.13
N VAL A 213 10.85 -3.93 11.37
CA VAL A 213 10.81 -4.67 12.64
C VAL A 213 11.57 -3.87 13.71
N GLY A 214 12.74 -3.34 13.35
CA GLY A 214 13.63 -2.58 14.24
C GLY A 214 15.05 -3.16 14.34
N ASP A 215 15.30 -4.31 13.70
CA ASP A 215 16.50 -5.14 13.86
C ASP A 215 17.70 -4.61 13.03
N TRP A 216 18.10 -3.35 13.23
CA TRP A 216 19.15 -2.66 12.45
C TRP A 216 20.54 -3.28 12.60
N GLU A 217 20.86 -3.81 13.79
CA GLU A 217 22.15 -4.46 14.06
C GLU A 217 22.24 -5.78 13.30
N TYR A 218 21.23 -6.63 13.45
CA TYR A 218 21.09 -7.87 12.67
C TYR A 218 21.07 -7.62 11.15
N ALA A 219 20.45 -6.53 10.68
CA ALA A 219 20.50 -6.15 9.26
C ALA A 219 21.93 -5.86 8.76
N ARG A 220 22.77 -5.23 9.60
CA ARG A 220 24.18 -4.95 9.27
C ARG A 220 25.04 -6.22 9.34
N GLU A 221 24.89 -7.03 10.40
CA GLU A 221 25.55 -8.33 10.52
C GLU A 221 25.23 -9.27 9.34
N PHE A 222 23.94 -9.41 9.02
CA PHE A 222 23.46 -10.22 7.89
C PHE A 222 24.00 -9.70 6.55
N THR A 223 24.13 -8.38 6.36
CA THR A 223 24.75 -7.80 5.15
C THR A 223 26.23 -8.16 5.04
N GLN A 224 26.98 -8.12 6.15
CA GLN A 224 28.41 -8.44 6.17
C GLN A 224 28.67 -9.94 5.96
N MET A 225 27.88 -10.80 6.61
CA MET A 225 28.01 -12.26 6.54
C MET A 225 27.40 -12.89 5.28
N SER A 226 26.64 -12.14 4.47
CA SER A 226 26.06 -12.67 3.23
C SER A 226 27.16 -13.00 2.21
N PRO A 227 27.22 -14.24 1.69
CA PRO A 227 28.14 -14.62 0.62
C PRO A 227 27.64 -14.17 -0.77
N ASP A 228 26.38 -13.74 -0.87
CA ASP A 228 25.67 -13.47 -2.14
C ASP A 228 25.74 -12.01 -2.59
N LEU A 229 26.47 -11.17 -1.85
CA LEU A 229 26.64 -9.75 -2.11
C LEU A 229 28.13 -9.47 -2.34
N ASP A 230 28.48 -8.85 -3.46
CA ASP A 230 29.83 -8.31 -3.66
C ASP A 230 30.09 -7.18 -2.65
N GLU A 231 31.35 -6.86 -2.35
CA GLU A 231 31.67 -5.80 -1.38
C GLU A 231 31.09 -4.43 -1.76
N GLU A 232 31.02 -4.08 -3.06
CA GLU A 232 30.31 -2.87 -3.53
C GLU A 232 28.80 -2.91 -3.16
N GLN A 233 28.16 -4.08 -3.24
CA GLN A 233 26.76 -4.24 -2.84
C GLN A 233 26.61 -4.15 -1.32
N LYS A 234 27.53 -4.73 -0.55
CA LYS A 234 27.55 -4.64 0.92
C LYS A 234 27.74 -3.20 1.40
N GLU A 235 28.69 -2.46 0.83
CA GLU A 235 28.91 -1.04 1.12
C GLU A 235 27.67 -0.21 0.77
N ALA A 236 27.10 -0.40 -0.42
CA ALA A 236 25.88 0.30 -0.85
C ALA A 236 24.67 0.00 0.06
N PHE A 237 24.52 -1.24 0.52
CA PHE A 237 23.45 -1.63 1.44
C PHE A 237 23.69 -1.05 2.85
N GLN A 238 24.91 -1.09 3.38
CA GLN A 238 25.25 -0.49 4.68
C GLN A 238 25.03 1.03 4.68
N ALA A 239 25.54 1.75 3.66
CA ALA A 239 25.29 3.18 3.51
C ALA A 239 23.80 3.53 3.35
N THR A 240 23.01 2.63 2.76
CA THR A 240 21.55 2.79 2.66
C THR A 240 20.85 2.51 4.00
N LEU A 241 21.32 1.52 4.79
CA LEU A 241 20.81 1.25 6.14
C LEU A 241 21.03 2.44 7.07
N ASP A 242 22.26 2.98 7.14
CA ASP A 242 22.57 4.11 8.02
C ASP A 242 21.80 5.38 7.61
N ALA A 243 21.60 5.60 6.30
CA ALA A 243 20.74 6.66 5.79
C ALA A 243 19.26 6.47 6.18
N LEU A 244 18.73 5.24 6.08
CA LEU A 244 17.35 4.93 6.48
C LEU A 244 17.14 5.01 8.00
N GLN A 245 18.13 4.61 8.81
CA GLN A 245 18.07 4.74 10.26
C GLN A 245 18.05 6.23 10.65
N LYS A 246 18.94 7.03 10.05
CA LYS A 246 18.98 8.47 10.28
C LYS A 246 17.69 9.18 9.83
N ASP A 247 17.13 8.83 8.67
CA ASP A 247 15.84 9.37 8.21
C ASP A 247 14.69 9.03 9.18
N LYS A 248 14.73 7.84 9.81
CA LYS A 248 13.79 7.44 10.88
C LYS A 248 13.98 8.31 12.13
N GLU A 249 15.20 8.47 12.61
CA GLU A 249 15.51 9.31 13.79
C GLU A 249 15.16 10.80 13.55
N GLU A 250 15.45 11.37 12.37
CA GLU A 250 15.03 12.73 11.99
C GLU A 250 13.49 12.85 11.97
N ALA A 251 12.78 11.82 11.49
CA ALA A 251 11.31 11.82 11.47
C ALA A 251 10.70 11.72 12.88
N GLU A 252 11.25 10.88 13.76
CA GLU A 252 10.77 10.69 15.13
C GLU A 252 10.96 11.96 15.98
N ARG A 253 12.14 12.59 15.92
CA ARG A 253 12.41 13.89 16.56
C ARG A 253 11.43 14.97 16.07
N TYR A 254 11.14 15.01 14.76
CA TYR A 254 10.19 15.96 14.19
C TYR A 254 8.73 15.71 14.61
N SER A 255 8.32 14.46 14.84
CA SER A 255 7.00 14.18 15.46
C SER A 255 6.94 14.64 16.91
N GLN A 256 7.98 14.37 17.71
CA GLN A 256 8.04 14.76 19.13
C GLN A 256 7.98 16.29 19.29
N GLU A 257 8.73 17.05 18.47
CA GLU A 257 8.67 18.52 18.46
C GLU A 257 7.26 19.03 18.12
N LEU A 258 6.60 18.41 17.13
CA LEU A 258 5.26 18.78 16.70
C LEU A 258 4.18 18.40 17.73
N GLU A 259 4.41 17.40 18.56
CA GLU A 259 3.48 16.96 19.61
C GLU A 259 3.65 17.78 20.88
N ALA A 260 4.88 17.96 21.38
CA ALA A 260 5.18 18.87 22.49
C ALA A 260 4.68 20.29 22.22
N ARG A 261 4.74 20.76 20.96
CA ARG A 261 4.16 22.05 20.56
C ARG A 261 2.62 22.08 20.72
N LYS A 262 1.89 21.04 20.30
CA LYS A 262 0.42 20.99 20.45
C LYS A 262 0.03 20.94 21.91
N GLU A 263 0.75 20.16 22.71
CA GLU A 263 0.51 20.04 24.16
C GLU A 263 0.73 21.40 24.85
N ALA A 264 1.81 22.12 24.50
CA ALA A 264 2.07 23.47 25.00
C ALA A 264 1.14 24.56 24.42
N GLU A 265 0.36 24.28 23.37
CA GLU A 265 -0.73 25.15 22.89
C GLU A 265 -2.04 24.83 23.65
N TRP A 266 -2.35 23.54 23.85
CA TRP A 266 -3.51 23.04 24.60
C TRP A 266 -3.47 23.36 26.11
N GLU A 267 -2.30 23.27 26.75
CA GLU A 267 -2.15 23.59 28.17
C GLU A 267 -2.43 25.08 28.43
N LYS A 268 -1.98 25.97 27.53
CA LYS A 268 -2.26 27.42 27.63
C LYS A 268 -3.76 27.72 27.50
N GLU A 269 -4.46 27.01 26.62
CA GLU A 269 -5.91 27.12 26.51
C GLU A 269 -6.61 26.67 27.80
N ARG A 270 -6.19 25.53 28.38
CA ARG A 270 -6.70 25.03 29.66
C ARG A 270 -6.39 25.95 30.85
N GLN A 271 -5.21 26.58 30.88
CA GLN A 271 -4.86 27.57 31.90
C GLN A 271 -5.73 28.84 31.75
N ALA A 272 -5.92 29.34 30.53
CA ALA A 272 -6.77 30.51 30.25
C ALA A 272 -8.26 30.24 30.54
N GLU A 273 -8.76 29.04 30.28
CA GLU A 273 -10.11 28.61 30.66
C GLU A 273 -10.30 28.60 32.18
N GLN A 274 -9.37 28.01 32.93
CA GLN A 274 -9.41 28.02 34.39
C GLN A 274 -9.31 29.43 34.97
N GLU A 275 -8.55 30.33 34.35
CA GLU A 275 -8.47 31.72 34.80
C GLU A 275 -9.80 32.47 34.57
N ARG A 276 -10.46 32.26 33.43
CA ARG A 276 -11.81 32.79 33.16
C ARG A 276 -12.82 32.31 34.20
N GLN A 277 -12.88 31.00 34.45
CA GLN A 277 -13.78 30.44 35.46
C GLN A 277 -13.52 31.01 36.86
N LYS A 278 -12.24 31.16 37.27
CA LYS A 278 -11.88 31.79 38.55
C LYS A 278 -12.32 33.26 38.63
N ARG A 279 -12.22 34.03 37.54
CA ARG A 279 -12.68 35.43 37.46
C ARG A 279 -14.22 35.54 37.50
N GLU A 280 -14.94 34.55 36.98
CA GLU A 280 -16.42 34.50 37.02
C GLU A 280 -16.97 34.05 38.38
N LEU A 281 -16.22 33.21 39.12
CA LEU A 281 -16.59 32.71 40.46
C LEU A 281 -16.20 33.64 41.62
N SER A 282 -15.34 34.64 41.39
CA SER A 282 -14.96 35.62 42.41
C SER A 282 -16.04 36.71 42.60
N PRO A 283 -16.60 36.91 43.81
CA PRO A 283 -17.61 37.93 44.06
C PRO A 283 -17.02 39.36 43.99
N PRO A 284 -17.84 40.39 43.68
CA PRO A 284 -17.39 41.77 43.57
C PRO A 284 -17.07 42.39 44.94
N THR A 285 -15.83 42.24 45.40
CA THR A 285 -15.34 42.87 46.63
C THR A 285 -15.46 44.40 46.54
N SER A 286 -16.11 45.00 47.54
CA SER A 286 -16.58 46.39 47.49
C SER A 286 -15.47 47.44 47.36
N ALA A 287 -15.78 48.53 46.67
CA ALA A 287 -14.88 49.66 46.47
C ALA A 287 -14.61 50.42 47.78
N ARG A 288 -13.34 50.82 48.00
CA ARG A 288 -12.94 51.70 49.12
C ARG A 288 -12.68 53.13 48.60
N PRO A 289 -13.26 54.18 49.21
CA PRO A 289 -13.18 55.54 48.69
C PRO A 289 -11.83 56.23 48.97
N THR A 290 -11.52 57.24 48.16
CA THR A 290 -10.30 58.07 48.25
C THR A 290 -10.44 59.26 49.19
N PRO A 291 -9.40 59.62 49.98
CA PRO A 291 -9.27 60.93 50.61
C PRO A 291 -8.73 61.98 49.62
N ARG A 292 -8.85 63.27 49.98
CA ARG A 292 -8.64 64.44 49.10
C ARG A 292 -7.79 65.52 49.80
N ARG A 293 -7.14 66.39 49.01
CA ARG A 293 -6.24 67.53 49.40
C ARG A 293 -4.83 67.10 49.88
N GLN A 294 -3.79 67.94 49.82
CA GLN A 294 -3.72 69.37 49.45
C GLN A 294 -2.49 69.73 48.58
N SER A 295 -2.47 70.96 48.07
CA SER A 295 -1.48 71.56 47.15
C SER A 295 -0.26 72.21 47.84
N VAL A 296 0.88 72.37 47.13
CA VAL A 296 1.51 73.69 46.78
C VAL A 296 2.85 73.53 45.98
N GLN A 297 3.05 74.45 45.03
CA GLN A 297 4.24 74.90 44.25
C GLN A 297 5.61 74.15 44.28
N GLY A 298 6.24 74.00 43.10
CA GLY A 298 7.59 73.41 42.91
C GLY A 298 8.26 73.67 41.53
N ARG A 299 8.41 74.94 41.14
CA ARG A 299 8.92 75.46 39.84
C ARG A 299 10.32 74.97 39.40
N THR A 300 10.45 74.38 38.19
CA THR A 300 11.58 74.67 37.23
C THR A 300 11.39 74.12 35.79
N LYS A 301 11.53 75.02 34.78
CA LYS A 301 12.19 74.87 33.44
C LYS A 301 11.72 73.76 32.43
N ARG A 302 11.81 73.89 31.09
CA ARG A 302 12.00 75.03 30.14
C ARG A 302 11.94 74.52 28.66
N SER A 303 10.93 74.92 27.86
CA SER A 303 10.86 74.82 26.36
C SER A 303 10.94 73.40 25.72
N LYS A 304 10.52 73.11 24.47
CA LYS A 304 10.17 73.93 23.28
C LYS A 304 9.12 73.20 22.40
N ALA A 305 8.51 73.86 21.41
CA ALA A 305 7.56 73.27 20.42
C ALA A 305 8.27 72.38 19.37
N GLY A 306 7.59 71.57 18.51
CA GLY A 306 6.15 71.32 18.24
C GLY A 306 5.93 69.88 17.71
N SER A 307 4.89 69.48 16.96
CA SER A 307 3.85 70.23 16.24
C SER A 307 2.63 69.33 15.87
N VAL A 308 1.40 69.90 15.82
CA VAL A 308 0.23 69.59 14.93
C VAL A 308 -0.10 68.09 14.66
N ARG A 309 -1.15 67.48 15.25
CA ARG A 309 -2.60 67.53 14.86
C ARG A 309 -2.89 66.74 13.57
N GLY A 310 -3.91 65.88 13.44
CA GLY A 310 -5.03 65.40 14.28
C GLY A 310 -5.78 64.31 13.47
N ASP A 311 -7.05 63.95 13.62
CA ASP A 311 -8.12 64.08 14.63
C ASP A 311 -9.29 63.17 14.12
N SER A 312 -10.12 62.56 14.98
CA SER A 312 -11.25 61.70 14.55
C SER A 312 -12.25 61.45 15.70
N PRO A 313 -13.50 61.97 15.63
CA PRO A 313 -14.46 61.85 16.72
C PRO A 313 -15.19 60.49 16.83
N THR A 314 -15.29 60.00 18.07
CA THR A 314 -16.53 59.62 18.79
C THR A 314 -17.81 59.31 17.98
N GLU A 315 -18.39 58.11 18.10
CA GLU A 315 -19.60 57.81 18.92
C GLU A 315 -20.92 57.76 18.08
N GLU A 316 -22.06 57.16 18.48
CA GLU A 316 -22.41 56.40 19.70
C GLU A 316 -23.48 55.29 19.42
N LYS A 317 -23.85 54.54 20.47
CA LYS A 317 -25.13 53.85 20.85
C LYS A 317 -26.31 53.78 19.82
N MET A 318 -27.24 52.80 19.86
CA MET A 318 -27.81 52.12 21.04
C MET A 318 -28.56 50.78 20.74
N MET A 319 -29.18 50.21 21.78
CA MET A 319 -30.10 49.06 21.84
C MET A 319 -31.34 49.16 20.89
N LYS A 320 -32.24 48.16 20.69
CA LYS A 320 -32.81 47.17 21.64
C LYS A 320 -33.69 46.07 20.96
N LYS A 321 -33.72 44.88 21.57
CA LYS A 321 -34.73 43.76 21.63
C LYS A 321 -35.92 43.60 20.63
N GLN A 322 -36.35 42.31 20.56
CA GLN A 322 -37.67 41.74 20.16
C GLN A 322 -37.99 41.65 18.65
N ALA A 323 -38.95 40.83 18.18
CA ALA A 323 -39.27 39.39 18.36
C ALA A 323 -40.66 39.08 17.75
N ARG A 324 -40.86 37.86 17.16
CA ARG A 324 -42.15 37.31 16.62
C ARG A 324 -42.70 38.05 15.37
N THR A 325 -43.58 37.53 14.48
CA THR A 325 -44.10 36.16 14.14
C THR A 325 -44.90 36.19 12.80
N ARG A 326 -45.02 35.05 12.09
CA ARG A 326 -46.06 34.72 11.06
C ARG A 326 -46.02 35.55 9.74
N SER A 327 -46.68 35.21 8.61
CA SER A 327 -47.72 34.19 8.28
C SER A 327 -47.68 33.76 6.78
N GLU A 328 -48.24 32.56 6.48
CA GLU A 328 -49.10 32.09 5.34
C GLU A 328 -49.00 32.70 3.90
N ASP A 329 -49.26 31.98 2.77
CA ASP A 329 -49.48 30.52 2.50
C ASP A 329 -48.56 30.02 1.33
N THR A 330 -48.90 29.56 0.10
CA THR A 330 -50.16 29.37 -0.66
C THR A 330 -50.09 28.19 -1.67
N ARG A 331 -51.22 27.53 -1.93
CA ARG A 331 -51.49 26.45 -2.94
C ARG A 331 -51.15 26.91 -4.38
N GLY A 332 -50.64 26.11 -5.33
CA GLY A 332 -51.16 24.87 -5.98
C GLY A 332 -51.09 25.06 -7.54
N ALA A 333 -51.26 24.10 -8.45
CA ALA A 333 -51.41 22.64 -8.41
C ALA A 333 -51.10 21.98 -9.81
N ILE A 334 -50.80 20.67 -9.81
CA ILE A 334 -50.96 19.62 -10.85
C ILE A 334 -50.96 19.99 -12.36
N SER A 335 -50.03 19.39 -13.14
CA SER A 335 -50.30 18.85 -14.51
C SER A 335 -49.25 17.78 -14.89
N ALA A 336 -49.42 17.05 -16.01
CA ALA A 336 -48.70 15.78 -16.25
C ALA A 336 -48.33 15.44 -17.72
N ARG A 337 -47.37 14.51 -17.86
CA ARG A 337 -47.19 13.50 -18.94
C ARG A 337 -46.85 13.96 -20.38
N SER A 338 -45.55 14.01 -20.69
CA SER A 338 -44.91 13.62 -21.98
C SER A 338 -43.37 13.69 -21.81
N GLY A 339 -42.48 12.98 -22.52
CA GLY A 339 -42.65 11.86 -23.46
C GLY A 339 -41.47 11.73 -24.44
N SER A 340 -40.88 10.53 -24.55
CA SER A 340 -39.95 10.09 -25.61
C SER A 340 -38.49 10.63 -25.64
N LYS A 341 -37.56 9.69 -25.83
CA LYS A 341 -36.24 9.78 -26.50
C LYS A 341 -35.37 11.04 -26.28
N ASN A 342 -34.28 10.87 -25.53
CA ASN A 342 -33.07 11.68 -25.71
C ASN A 342 -31.87 10.76 -26.04
N LYS A 343 -31.42 10.76 -27.31
CA LYS A 343 -30.10 10.27 -27.68
C LYS A 343 -29.12 11.42 -27.50
N ASN A 344 -28.09 11.28 -26.67
CA ASN A 344 -26.89 12.12 -26.78
C ASN A 344 -25.69 11.45 -26.10
N THR A 345 -24.74 10.98 -26.92
CA THR A 345 -23.44 10.46 -26.46
C THR A 345 -22.43 11.59 -26.36
N THR A 346 -22.53 12.42 -25.31
CA THR A 346 -21.54 13.48 -25.05
C THR A 346 -20.25 12.89 -24.48
N SER A 347 -19.18 12.91 -25.27
CA SER A 347 -17.86 12.45 -24.89
C SER A 347 -17.18 13.42 -23.90
N LEU A 348 -16.44 12.86 -22.93
CA LEU A 348 -15.71 13.63 -21.90
C LEU A 348 -14.48 14.41 -22.42
N PHE A 349 -14.35 14.56 -23.74
CA PHE A 349 -13.24 15.24 -24.42
C PHE A 349 -13.59 16.65 -24.94
N SER A 350 -14.86 17.06 -24.93
CA SER A 350 -15.26 18.44 -25.27
C SER A 350 -15.20 19.42 -24.09
N THR A 351 -15.19 18.91 -22.86
CA THR A 351 -15.29 19.74 -21.64
C THR A 351 -13.96 20.41 -21.25
N THR A 352 -12.82 19.85 -21.67
CA THR A 352 -11.48 20.35 -21.33
C THR A 352 -11.02 21.50 -22.24
N THR A 353 -11.30 21.43 -23.54
CA THR A 353 -10.98 22.48 -24.53
C THR A 353 -11.80 23.75 -24.29
N ALA A 354 -13.07 23.62 -23.92
CA ALA A 354 -13.93 24.75 -23.57
C ALA A 354 -13.44 25.55 -22.34
N LEU A 355 -12.76 24.89 -21.40
CA LEU A 355 -12.15 25.55 -20.23
C LEU A 355 -10.82 26.23 -20.58
N LEU A 356 -9.97 25.60 -21.40
CA LEU A 356 -8.69 26.20 -21.83
C LEU A 356 -8.90 27.51 -22.59
N ASN A 357 -9.83 27.55 -23.55
CA ASN A 357 -10.12 28.77 -24.32
C ASN A 357 -10.69 29.90 -23.44
N ARG A 358 -11.50 29.58 -22.42
CA ARG A 358 -11.96 30.56 -21.43
C ARG A 358 -10.81 31.10 -20.58
N LEU A 359 -9.89 30.23 -20.13
CA LEU A 359 -8.75 30.62 -19.32
C LEU A 359 -7.77 31.50 -20.10
N GLN A 360 -7.56 31.21 -21.38
CA GLN A 360 -6.79 32.07 -22.30
C GLN A 360 -7.45 33.45 -22.46
N SER A 361 -8.78 33.53 -22.62
CA SER A 361 -9.49 34.82 -22.73
C SER A 361 -9.40 35.70 -21.46
N GLN A 362 -9.27 35.10 -20.27
CA GLN A 362 -9.07 35.83 -19.01
C GLN A 362 -7.64 36.34 -18.79
N MET A 363 -6.63 35.78 -19.47
CA MET A 363 -5.25 36.26 -19.31
C MET A 363 -4.95 37.58 -20.06
N TYR A 364 -5.70 37.90 -21.11
CA TYR A 364 -5.47 39.11 -21.92
C TYR A 364 -6.36 40.31 -21.53
N THR A 365 -7.31 40.15 -20.61
CA THR A 365 -8.36 41.15 -20.31
C THR A 365 -8.27 41.78 -18.92
N ALA A 366 -7.12 41.70 -18.25
CA ALA A 366 -6.90 42.24 -16.89
C ALA A 366 -5.69 43.19 -16.81
N HIS A 367 -5.78 44.37 -17.44
CA HIS A 367 -4.80 45.45 -17.23
C HIS A 367 -4.96 46.05 -15.83
N GLY A 368 -4.10 45.65 -14.89
CA GLY A 368 -4.11 46.17 -13.52
C GLY A 368 -2.79 45.91 -12.77
N ARG A 369 -2.39 46.86 -11.91
CA ARG A 369 -1.08 46.91 -11.23
C ARG A 369 -0.73 45.71 -10.32
N PHE A 370 -1.64 44.76 -10.14
CA PHE A 370 -1.47 43.59 -9.26
C PHE A 370 -1.25 42.26 -9.99
N THR A 371 -1.25 42.22 -11.33
CA THR A 371 -0.98 41.00 -12.10
C THR A 371 0.42 40.45 -11.83
N LEU A 372 1.45 41.31 -11.84
CA LEU A 372 2.83 40.96 -11.51
C LEU A 372 2.97 40.45 -10.06
N LEU A 373 2.28 41.07 -9.09
CA LEU A 373 2.28 40.58 -7.71
C LEU A 373 1.66 39.18 -7.61
N ARG A 374 0.58 38.93 -8.36
CA ARG A 374 -0.11 37.62 -8.38
C ARG A 374 0.72 36.53 -9.06
N THR A 375 1.45 36.82 -10.13
CA THR A 375 2.36 35.86 -10.76
C THR A 375 3.58 35.59 -9.88
N VAL A 376 4.15 36.60 -9.22
CA VAL A 376 5.25 36.43 -8.24
C VAL A 376 4.80 35.59 -7.05
N ILE A 377 3.62 35.82 -6.48
CA ILE A 377 3.07 34.98 -5.39
C ILE A 377 2.86 33.54 -5.87
N MET A 378 2.35 33.31 -7.09
CA MET A 378 2.16 31.96 -7.61
C MET A 378 3.49 31.25 -7.88
N LEU A 379 4.51 31.96 -8.39
CA LEU A 379 5.87 31.45 -8.55
C LEU A 379 6.49 31.11 -7.19
N ALA A 380 6.34 31.98 -6.19
CA ALA A 380 6.80 31.75 -4.83
C ALA A 380 6.11 30.53 -4.19
N MET A 381 4.81 30.31 -4.43
CA MET A 381 4.11 29.09 -4.01
C MET A 381 4.67 27.84 -4.69
N VAL A 382 5.00 27.89 -5.99
CA VAL A 382 5.64 26.76 -6.70
C VAL A 382 7.05 26.47 -6.16
N VAL A 383 7.85 27.50 -5.89
CA VAL A 383 9.18 27.37 -5.27
C VAL A 383 9.08 26.84 -3.83
N TRP A 384 8.14 27.31 -3.02
CA TRP A 384 7.91 26.82 -1.66
C TRP A 384 7.42 25.36 -1.65
N MET A 385 6.51 25.02 -2.57
CA MET A 385 5.98 23.66 -2.71
C MET A 385 7.03 22.67 -3.25
N THR A 386 7.97 23.13 -4.10
CA THR A 386 9.13 22.33 -4.53
C THR A 386 10.29 22.34 -3.52
N SER A 387 10.34 23.29 -2.58
CA SER A 387 11.32 23.25 -1.48
C SER A 387 11.05 22.11 -0.50
N LYS A 388 9.78 21.82 -0.19
CA LYS A 388 9.37 20.83 0.80
C LYS A 388 9.83 19.40 0.43
N ARG A 389 10.74 18.80 1.22
CA ARG A 389 11.36 17.45 0.96
C ARG A 389 10.30 16.41 0.53
N ARG A 390 9.25 16.23 1.34
CA ARG A 390 8.10 15.33 1.10
C ARG A 390 7.36 15.51 -0.25
N VAL A 391 7.47 16.68 -0.89
CA VAL A 391 6.91 16.92 -2.23
C VAL A 391 7.93 16.55 -3.31
N ARG A 392 9.21 16.90 -3.13
CA ARG A 392 10.31 16.46 -4.01
C ARG A 392 10.40 14.94 -4.08
N GLU A 393 10.23 14.23 -2.97
CA GLU A 393 10.16 12.76 -2.94
C GLU A 393 8.98 12.21 -3.76
N LYS A 394 7.77 12.79 -3.61
CA LYS A 394 6.59 12.36 -4.37
C LYS A 394 6.75 12.65 -5.87
N VAL A 395 7.29 13.82 -6.23
CA VAL A 395 7.58 14.18 -7.63
C VAL A 395 8.69 13.31 -8.20
N ARG A 396 9.78 13.03 -7.46
CA ARG A 396 10.84 12.08 -7.87
C ARG A 396 10.30 10.66 -8.03
N ARG A 397 9.43 10.18 -7.14
CA ARG A 397 8.80 8.85 -7.26
C ARG A 397 7.88 8.78 -8.48
N LEU A 398 7.11 9.84 -8.77
CA LEU A 398 6.29 9.91 -10.00
C LEU A 398 7.14 10.02 -11.27
N LEU A 399 8.25 10.78 -11.25
CA LEU A 399 9.19 10.87 -12.37
C LEU A 399 9.94 9.55 -12.59
N MET A 400 10.36 8.83 -11.54
CA MET A 400 10.92 7.48 -11.63
C MET A 400 9.91 6.50 -12.24
N LEU A 401 8.66 6.50 -11.76
CA LEU A 401 7.60 5.66 -12.31
C LEU A 401 7.26 6.01 -13.77
N ALA A 402 7.32 7.29 -14.15
CA ALA A 402 7.19 7.71 -15.54
C ALA A 402 8.40 7.25 -16.38
N TRP A 403 9.63 7.46 -15.91
CA TRP A 403 10.87 7.09 -16.59
C TRP A 403 10.97 5.58 -16.84
N ILE A 404 10.67 4.76 -15.83
CA ILE A 404 10.60 3.29 -15.94
C ILE A 404 9.51 2.86 -16.94
N LYS A 405 8.42 3.61 -17.07
CA LYS A 405 7.34 3.29 -18.02
C LYS A 405 7.69 3.73 -19.45
N THR A 406 8.32 4.89 -19.62
CA THR A 406 8.80 5.39 -20.92
C THR A 406 9.91 4.49 -21.47
N THR A 407 10.94 4.17 -20.67
CA THR A 407 12.04 3.28 -21.11
C THR A 407 11.54 1.88 -21.48
N ARG A 408 10.61 1.31 -20.71
CA ARG A 408 9.96 0.02 -21.07
C ARG A 408 9.11 0.11 -22.34
N THR A 409 8.51 1.26 -22.65
CA THR A 409 7.71 1.45 -23.87
C THR A 409 8.63 1.61 -25.10
N VAL A 410 9.69 2.43 -25.01
CA VAL A 410 10.70 2.59 -26.07
C VAL A 410 11.45 1.28 -26.33
N GLY A 411 11.78 0.53 -25.27
CA GLY A 411 12.43 -0.78 -25.36
C GLY A 411 11.58 -1.89 -25.98
N MET A 412 10.26 -1.73 -26.06
CA MET A 412 9.40 -2.57 -26.91
C MET A 412 9.33 -2.06 -28.36
N GLY A 413 9.38 -0.75 -28.58
CA GLY A 413 9.40 -0.16 -29.92
C GLY A 413 10.61 -0.56 -30.76
N MET A 414 11.82 -0.49 -30.20
CA MET A 414 13.05 -0.85 -30.93
C MET A 414 13.20 -2.36 -31.21
N LYS A 415 12.42 -3.24 -30.57
CA LYS A 415 12.52 -4.71 -30.74
C LYS A 415 11.60 -5.28 -31.83
N VAL A 416 10.99 -4.43 -32.66
CA VAL A 416 10.16 -4.84 -33.81
C VAL A 416 10.77 -4.38 -35.15
N THR A 417 11.80 -3.54 -35.15
CA THR A 417 12.40 -2.94 -36.36
C THR A 417 13.71 -3.64 -36.78
N TYR A 418 13.71 -4.97 -36.85
CA TYR A 418 14.76 -5.77 -37.51
C TYR A 418 14.16 -7.06 -38.09
N ILE A 419 13.36 -6.88 -39.16
CA ILE A 419 13.13 -7.81 -40.27
C ILE A 419 13.24 -6.96 -41.54
#